data_AF-A0A5N0E815-F1
#
_entry.id   AF-A0A5N0E815-F1
#
_cell.length_a   1.000
_cell.length_b   1.000
_cell.length_c   1.000
_cell.angle_alpha   90.00
_cell.angle_beta   90.00
_cell.angle_gamma   90.00
#
_symmetry.space_group_name_H-M   'P 1'
#
loop_
_entity.id
_entity.type
_entity.pdbx_description
1 polymer ?
#
loop_
_entity_poly.entity_id
_entity_poly.type
_entity_poly.pdbx_seq_one_letter_code
_entity_poly.pdbx_strand_id
1 'polypeptide(L)'
;MTDPQPHPPAEAGALPDVAFRLGGLGSAAAPAVPDLPVPQPEPEPEPEPVATEPTVEDQAIELAQRIAQELAVAGPEGWRRLAAVFALTVAGGMRTAVYFDEADGAARIEPSDEIMELVRWQREVSAPLGDGPWWRLTMQFDVSGRLELDYDYGDEPFPDEHLLVPEAYLADLEAFPRQRLPMWLAAYIGHDNRQWRSPQQAAAQTRADQQAGVVAMRSVDDFPVLPVLWARWATIAAAFVAVGSEWGPRIQPALGVFEGSARSGSTLYVLPGGRAILSGGVWNAPELDAAYNDGTPHPELYAGAPEWVANQVLNPRAARGLMSFCYWWEDNSWYRGDSPSADLLSPAVPGIWTDETVVDVVCGVLSDQPSEELRTAAATLVAAAEAGVVTRDTLAALFTDPNDDIDSALYQLSLAGLVTKVPAAQAEDHAPSH
;
A
#
# COMPACT_ATOMS: atom_id res chain seq x y z
N MET A 1 -4.58 41.90 -7.61
CA MET A 1 -4.27 40.68 -8.38
C MET A 1 -4.53 39.56 -7.42
N THR A 2 -5.68 38.93 -7.62
CA THR A 2 -6.49 38.35 -6.57
C THR A 2 -6.68 36.88 -6.91
N ASP A 3 -6.28 36.04 -5.97
CA ASP A 3 -6.31 34.59 -6.01
C ASP A 3 -7.76 34.08 -5.92
N PRO A 4 -8.21 33.13 -6.76
CA PRO A 4 -9.49 32.46 -6.58
C PRO A 4 -9.33 31.19 -5.74
N GLN A 5 -10.03 31.18 -4.60
CA GLN A 5 -10.24 30.06 -3.69
C GLN A 5 -10.89 28.84 -4.38
N PRO A 6 -10.49 27.59 -4.07
CA PRO A 6 -11.24 26.40 -4.43
C PRO A 6 -12.35 26.08 -3.42
N HIS A 7 -13.56 25.89 -3.96
CA HIS A 7 -14.75 25.42 -3.26
C HIS A 7 -14.67 23.93 -2.86
N PRO A 8 -15.33 23.49 -1.77
CA PRO A 8 -15.50 22.08 -1.43
C PRO A 8 -16.59 21.42 -2.30
N PRO A 9 -16.49 20.11 -2.61
CA PRO A 9 -17.53 19.40 -3.32
C PRO A 9 -18.74 19.12 -2.42
N ALA A 10 -19.91 19.31 -3.02
CA ALA A 10 -21.22 19.20 -2.39
C ALA A 10 -21.65 17.73 -2.18
N GLU A 11 -22.14 17.45 -0.98
CA GLU A 11 -23.03 16.33 -0.69
C GLU A 11 -24.42 16.60 -1.26
N ALA A 12 -25.00 15.60 -1.92
CA ALA A 12 -26.44 15.44 -2.14
C ALA A 12 -26.71 13.94 -2.38
N GLY A 13 -27.63 13.26 -1.71
CA GLY A 13 -28.58 13.62 -0.67
C GLY A 13 -29.60 12.50 -0.51
N ALA A 14 -30.14 12.32 0.69
CA ALA A 14 -31.46 11.72 0.91
C ALA A 14 -32.01 12.17 2.29
N LEU A 15 -32.95 13.11 2.24
CA LEU A 15 -33.78 13.66 3.33
C LEU A 15 -35.09 12.83 3.49
N PRO A 16 -36.05 13.13 4.42
CA PRO A 16 -36.01 13.80 5.73
C PRO A 16 -36.91 13.15 6.84
N ASP A 17 -36.89 13.81 8.01
CA ASP A 17 -37.98 14.06 9.00
C ASP A 17 -38.53 12.91 9.89
N VAL A 18 -38.57 13.14 11.21
CA VAL A 18 -39.76 13.68 11.92
C VAL A 18 -39.37 14.12 13.35
N ALA A 19 -39.72 15.36 13.69
CA ALA A 19 -39.64 15.94 15.03
C ALA A 19 -40.75 15.44 15.96
N PHE A 20 -40.45 15.26 17.26
CA PHE A 20 -41.46 15.25 18.32
C PHE A 20 -41.01 16.06 19.55
N ARG A 21 -41.67 17.20 19.78
CA ARG A 21 -41.79 17.88 21.08
C ARG A 21 -43.20 17.64 21.60
N LEU A 22 -43.30 17.16 22.84
CA LEU A 22 -44.46 17.27 23.74
C LEU A 22 -43.84 17.57 25.11
N GLY A 23 -44.10 18.68 25.79
CA GLY A 23 -45.42 19.28 26.01
C GLY A 23 -45.80 18.97 27.45
N GLY A 24 -45.61 19.95 28.34
CA GLY A 24 -45.68 19.78 29.78
C GLY A 24 -47.07 19.59 30.36
N LEU A 25 -47.09 19.11 31.62
CA LEU A 25 -48.17 19.17 32.60
C LEU A 25 -47.44 19.25 33.96
N GLY A 26 -47.60 20.22 34.86
CA GLY A 26 -48.79 21.00 35.18
C GLY A 26 -49.44 20.41 36.43
N SER A 27 -48.94 20.71 37.64
CA SER A 27 -49.63 20.48 38.93
C SER A 27 -48.72 20.93 40.10
N ALA A 28 -49.13 21.50 41.22
CA ALA A 28 -50.29 22.28 41.66
C ALA A 28 -49.81 22.95 42.97
N ALA A 29 -50.22 24.20 43.22
CA ALA A 29 -49.82 24.99 44.37
C ALA A 29 -50.78 24.82 45.56
N ALA A 30 -50.23 24.85 46.78
CA ALA A 30 -50.86 25.31 48.03
C ALA A 30 -49.80 25.37 49.16
N PRO A 31 -50.01 26.11 50.26
CA PRO A 31 -50.22 27.56 50.36
C PRO A 31 -49.12 28.26 51.20
N ALA A 32 -49.07 29.58 51.11
CA ALA A 32 -48.09 30.46 51.74
C ALA A 32 -48.18 30.51 53.28
N VAL A 33 -47.02 30.51 53.93
CA VAL A 33 -46.80 30.82 55.35
C VAL A 33 -46.05 32.17 55.42
N PRO A 34 -46.35 33.07 56.38
CA PRO A 34 -45.83 34.44 56.36
C PRO A 34 -44.33 34.54 56.70
N ASP A 35 -43.67 35.51 56.06
CA ASP A 35 -42.26 35.89 56.18
C ASP A 35 -41.77 36.05 57.63
N LEU A 36 -40.67 35.34 57.93
CA LEU A 36 -39.71 35.73 58.95
C LEU A 36 -38.45 36.23 58.24
N PRO A 37 -37.80 37.32 58.69
CA PRO A 37 -36.65 37.90 58.01
C PRO A 37 -35.46 36.92 58.11
N VAL A 38 -35.12 36.31 56.97
CA VAL A 38 -33.91 35.50 56.83
C VAL A 38 -32.71 36.46 56.79
N PRO A 39 -31.69 36.27 57.65
CA PRO A 39 -30.46 37.06 57.58
C PRO A 39 -29.80 36.81 56.23
N GLN A 40 -29.37 37.87 55.55
CA GLN A 40 -28.62 37.74 54.31
C GLN A 40 -27.38 36.86 54.55
N PRO A 41 -27.16 35.78 53.79
CA PRO A 41 -25.88 35.10 53.81
C PRO A 41 -24.82 36.07 53.29
N GLU A 42 -23.73 36.20 54.03
CA GLU A 42 -22.50 36.82 53.53
C GLU A 42 -22.15 36.17 52.18
N PRO A 43 -21.66 36.94 51.18
CA PRO A 43 -21.28 36.36 49.91
C PRO A 43 -20.21 35.29 50.15
N GLU A 44 -20.54 34.04 49.84
CA GLU A 44 -19.56 32.96 49.76
C GLU A 44 -18.42 33.44 48.84
N PRO A 45 -17.15 33.27 49.22
CA PRO A 45 -16.05 33.53 48.31
C PRO A 45 -16.26 32.66 47.07
N GLU A 46 -16.26 33.30 45.89
CA GLU A 46 -16.30 32.59 44.62
C GLU A 46 -15.23 31.49 44.65
N PRO A 47 -15.55 30.22 44.34
CA PRO A 47 -14.54 29.19 44.30
C PRO A 47 -13.50 29.62 43.27
N GLU A 48 -12.25 29.75 43.70
CA GLU A 48 -11.12 29.95 42.80
C GLU A 48 -11.22 28.91 41.67
N PRO A 49 -10.98 29.30 40.40
CA PRO A 49 -11.07 28.35 39.30
C PRO A 49 -10.08 27.22 39.58
N VAL A 50 -10.61 26.03 39.86
CA VAL A 50 -9.81 24.83 40.01
C VAL A 50 -9.10 24.62 38.68
N ALA A 51 -7.79 24.87 38.65
CA ALA A 51 -6.95 24.61 37.49
C ALA A 51 -7.22 23.17 37.05
N THR A 52 -7.83 23.02 35.88
CA THR A 52 -8.12 21.70 35.32
C THR A 52 -6.77 21.07 35.00
N GLU A 53 -6.50 19.88 35.56
CA GLU A 53 -5.23 19.20 35.30
C GLU A 53 -5.06 19.02 33.78
N PRO A 54 -3.86 19.35 33.22
CA PRO A 54 -3.64 19.28 31.78
C PRO A 54 -3.84 17.84 31.31
N THR A 55 -4.57 17.67 30.22
CA THR A 55 -4.85 16.34 29.66
C THR A 55 -3.55 15.70 29.17
N VAL A 56 -3.55 14.37 28.97
CA VAL A 56 -2.41 13.65 28.38
C VAL A 56 -2.05 14.21 27.01
N GLU A 57 -3.05 14.61 26.23
CA GLU A 57 -2.87 15.24 24.92
C GLU A 57 -2.17 16.60 25.03
N ASP A 58 -2.61 17.46 25.96
CA ASP A 58 -1.97 18.76 26.21
C ASP A 58 -0.51 18.60 26.61
N GLN A 59 -0.21 17.64 27.50
CA GLN A 59 1.15 17.34 27.95
C GLN A 59 2.02 16.82 26.79
N ALA A 60 1.48 15.95 25.94
CA ALA A 60 2.20 15.43 24.77
C ALA A 60 2.52 16.54 23.76
N ILE A 61 1.59 17.47 23.53
CA ILE A 61 1.77 18.63 22.65
C ILE A 61 2.81 19.59 23.23
N GLU A 62 2.75 19.90 24.52
CA GLU A 62 3.72 20.77 25.20
C GLU A 62 5.14 20.19 25.09
N LEU A 63 5.30 18.89 25.30
CA LEU A 63 6.58 18.20 25.13
C LEU A 63 7.07 18.26 23.69
N ALA A 64 6.21 18.03 22.70
CA ALA A 64 6.58 18.13 21.28
C ALA A 64 7.02 19.55 20.90
N GLN A 65 6.34 20.59 21.40
CA GLN A 65 6.75 21.97 21.21
C GLN A 65 8.10 22.27 21.86
N ARG A 66 8.33 21.77 23.07
CA ARG A 66 9.63 21.91 23.75
C ARG A 66 10.75 21.24 22.96
N ILE A 67 10.53 20.02 22.46
CA ILE A 67 11.51 19.31 21.61
C ILE A 67 11.83 20.14 20.36
N ALA A 68 10.82 20.69 19.69
CA ALA A 68 11.02 21.53 18.51
C ALA A 68 11.84 22.79 18.81
N GLN A 69 11.61 23.42 19.97
CA GLN A 69 12.36 24.59 20.40
C GLN A 69 13.83 24.26 20.70
N GLU A 70 14.11 23.15 21.40
CA GLU A 70 15.49 22.73 21.68
C GLU A 70 16.25 22.36 20.39
N LEU A 71 15.58 21.69 19.44
CA LEU A 71 16.16 21.43 18.12
C LEU A 71 16.42 22.74 17.35
N ALA A 72 15.50 23.69 17.39
CA ALA A 72 15.67 24.99 16.73
C ALA A 72 16.88 25.77 17.27
N VAL A 73 17.12 25.70 18.59
CA VAL A 73 18.29 26.30 19.25
C VAL A 73 19.60 25.61 18.86
N ALA A 74 19.57 24.28 18.64
CA ALA A 74 20.73 23.50 18.21
C ALA A 74 21.08 23.66 16.72
N GLY A 75 20.21 24.31 15.93
CA GLY A 75 20.40 24.49 14.49
C GLY A 75 21.58 25.40 14.12
N PRO A 76 22.17 25.23 12.92
CA PRO A 76 23.30 26.02 12.46
C PRO A 76 22.85 27.43 12.06
N GLU A 77 23.72 28.43 12.21
CA GLU A 77 23.37 29.81 11.85
C GLU A 77 22.84 29.90 10.40
N GLY A 78 21.72 30.61 10.21
CA GLY A 78 21.10 30.80 8.90
C GLY A 78 20.10 29.73 8.45
N TRP A 79 19.82 28.72 9.27
CA TRP A 79 18.77 27.74 8.97
C TRP A 79 17.38 28.39 8.84
N ARG A 80 16.54 27.84 7.96
CA ARG A 80 15.16 28.31 7.66
C ARG A 80 14.10 27.26 7.97
N ARG A 81 14.42 25.99 7.73
CA ARG A 81 13.53 24.85 7.98
C ARG A 81 14.32 23.70 8.61
N LEU A 82 13.65 22.94 9.47
CA LEU A 82 14.15 21.73 10.11
C LEU A 82 13.18 20.59 9.82
N ALA A 83 13.72 19.43 9.46
CA ALA A 83 13.01 18.17 9.49
C ALA A 83 13.71 17.21 10.45
N ALA A 84 12.98 16.70 11.44
CA ALA A 84 13.49 15.71 12.39
C ALA A 84 12.66 14.43 12.35
N VAL A 85 13.33 13.30 12.47
CA VAL A 85 12.71 11.97 12.55
C VAL A 85 13.34 11.21 13.70
N PHE A 86 12.48 10.66 14.55
CA PHE A 86 12.86 9.79 15.65
C PHE A 86 12.14 8.46 15.49
N ALA A 87 12.86 7.36 15.28
CA ALA A 87 12.29 6.02 15.23
C ALA A 87 12.80 5.25 16.45
N LEU A 88 11.94 4.95 17.42
CA LEU A 88 12.35 4.53 18.77
C LEU A 88 11.59 3.31 19.28
N THR A 89 12.31 2.48 20.02
CA THR A 89 11.78 1.48 20.94
C THR A 89 12.47 1.58 22.30
N VAL A 90 12.03 0.76 23.27
CA VAL A 90 12.73 0.60 24.56
C VAL A 90 14.17 0.13 24.42
N ALA A 91 14.53 -0.54 23.32
CA ALA A 91 15.88 -1.05 23.07
C ALA A 91 16.80 0.01 22.42
N GLY A 92 16.27 1.21 22.12
CA GLY A 92 16.98 2.28 21.43
C GLY A 92 16.32 2.65 20.11
N GLY A 93 17.04 3.35 19.24
CA GLY A 93 16.49 3.71 17.94
C GLY A 93 17.34 4.70 17.15
N MET A 94 16.76 5.21 16.07
CA MET A 94 17.38 6.16 15.14
C MET A 94 16.92 7.59 15.45
N ARG A 95 17.84 8.54 15.29
CA ARG A 95 17.58 9.98 15.40
C ARG A 95 18.22 10.71 14.21
N THR A 96 17.43 11.54 13.54
CA THR A 96 17.89 12.35 12.42
C THR A 96 17.29 13.75 12.54
N ALA A 97 18.12 14.78 12.47
CA ALA A 97 17.69 16.16 12.28
C ALA A 97 18.44 16.78 11.10
N VAL A 98 17.70 17.30 10.13
CA VAL A 98 18.23 17.95 8.92
C VAL A 98 17.73 19.38 8.88
N TYR A 99 18.67 20.31 8.78
CA TYR A 99 18.42 21.74 8.71
C TYR A 99 18.66 22.21 7.29
N PHE A 100 17.76 23.04 6.78
CA PHE A 100 17.79 23.60 5.43
C PHE A 100 17.94 25.13 5.52
N ASP A 101 18.87 25.69 4.75
CA ASP A 101 19.01 27.14 4.60
C ASP A 101 18.11 27.72 3.49
N GLU A 102 18.28 29.00 3.15
CA GLU A 102 17.49 29.68 2.11
C GLU A 102 17.80 29.22 0.68
N ALA A 103 18.96 28.59 0.46
CA ALA A 103 19.37 28.03 -0.81
C ALA A 103 19.12 26.51 -0.91
N ASP A 104 18.28 25.96 0.00
CA ASP A 104 18.04 24.52 0.19
C ASP A 104 19.31 23.70 0.50
N GLY A 105 20.35 24.34 1.01
CA GLY A 105 21.53 23.66 1.54
C GLY A 105 21.17 22.86 2.81
N ALA A 106 21.51 21.57 2.83
CA ALA A 106 21.16 20.66 3.92
C ALA A 106 22.35 20.38 4.85
N ALA A 107 22.15 20.54 6.16
CA ALA A 107 23.09 20.15 7.21
C ALA A 107 22.43 19.14 8.15
N ARG A 108 23.07 17.98 8.34
CA ARG A 108 22.62 16.98 9.31
C ARG A 108 23.35 17.19 10.63
N ILE A 109 22.58 17.35 11.70
CA ILE A 109 23.09 17.44 13.08
C ILE A 109 22.41 16.34 13.88
N GLU A 110 23.19 15.66 14.72
CA GLU A 110 22.66 14.64 15.61
C GLU A 110 22.05 15.31 16.85
N PRO A 111 20.76 15.03 17.18
CA PRO A 111 20.14 15.55 18.38
C PRO A 111 20.89 15.12 19.66
N SER A 112 21.01 16.05 20.62
CA SER A 112 21.70 15.78 21.90
C SER A 112 20.94 14.79 22.78
N ASP A 113 21.61 14.26 23.80
CA ASP A 113 20.98 13.29 24.71
C ASP A 113 19.87 13.92 25.55
N GLU A 114 19.95 15.22 25.89
CA GLU A 114 18.87 15.96 26.57
C GLU A 114 17.60 16.05 25.70
N ILE A 115 17.77 16.30 24.40
CA ILE A 115 16.64 16.27 23.45
C ILE A 115 16.06 14.86 23.37
N MET A 116 16.92 13.83 23.37
CA MET A 116 16.45 12.45 23.35
C MET A 116 15.71 12.04 24.63
N GLU A 117 16.06 12.59 25.79
CA GLU A 117 15.29 12.40 27.02
C GLU A 117 13.88 13.00 26.90
N LEU A 118 13.76 14.20 26.33
CA LEU A 118 12.46 14.81 26.05
C LEU A 118 11.64 13.97 25.07
N VAL A 119 12.25 13.47 24.00
CA VAL A 119 11.58 12.62 23.00
C VAL A 119 11.11 11.30 23.62
N ARG A 120 11.94 10.65 24.45
CA ARG A 120 11.52 9.43 25.18
C ARG A 120 10.37 9.70 26.13
N TRP A 121 10.44 10.82 26.87
CA TRP A 121 9.35 11.20 27.76
C TRP A 121 8.06 11.50 26.99
N GLN A 122 8.15 12.20 25.85
CA GLN A 122 7.01 12.44 24.97
C GLN A 122 6.40 11.12 24.46
N ARG A 123 7.24 10.15 24.08
CA ARG A 123 6.80 8.81 23.65
C ARG A 123 6.02 8.08 24.74
N GLU A 124 6.49 8.14 25.98
CA GLU A 124 5.83 7.51 27.12
C GLU A 124 4.51 8.20 27.48
N VAL A 125 4.49 9.54 27.53
CA VAL A 125 3.28 10.32 27.84
C VAL A 125 2.21 10.11 26.78
N SER A 126 2.59 10.06 25.50
CA SER A 126 1.64 9.87 24.39
C SER A 126 1.18 8.43 24.19
N ALA A 127 1.80 7.44 24.86
CA ALA A 127 1.46 6.02 24.68
C ALA A 127 -0.03 5.67 24.89
N PRO A 128 -0.75 6.27 25.87
CA PRO A 128 -2.18 5.99 26.05
C PRO A 128 -3.10 6.59 24.97
N LEU A 129 -2.58 7.44 24.07
CA LEU A 129 -3.37 8.05 22.99
C LEU A 129 -3.60 7.08 21.81
N GLY A 130 -2.86 5.96 21.77
CA GLY A 130 -3.01 4.89 20.77
C GLY A 130 -2.95 3.49 21.40
N ASP A 131 -2.78 2.45 20.57
CA ASP A 131 -2.49 1.08 21.04
C ASP A 131 -1.00 0.95 21.40
N GLY A 132 -0.56 1.74 22.37
CA GLY A 132 0.83 1.88 22.79
C GLY A 132 1.56 3.09 22.19
N PRO A 133 2.86 3.24 22.48
CA PRO A 133 3.67 4.37 22.00
C PRO A 133 3.79 4.38 20.48
N TRP A 134 3.99 5.55 19.87
CA TRP A 134 4.35 5.62 18.45
C TRP A 134 5.70 4.93 18.19
N TRP A 135 5.89 4.44 16.96
CA TRP A 135 7.17 3.87 16.51
C TRP A 135 8.08 4.93 15.93
N ARG A 136 7.50 5.88 15.19
CA ARG A 136 8.22 6.99 14.59
C ARG A 136 7.50 8.31 14.82
N LEU A 137 8.26 9.34 15.21
CA LEU A 137 7.82 10.73 15.30
C LEU A 137 8.52 11.53 14.20
N THR A 138 7.73 12.15 13.33
CA THR A 138 8.23 13.10 12.32
C THR A 138 7.85 14.51 12.74
N MET A 139 8.81 15.43 12.66
CA MET A 139 8.61 16.83 12.99
C MET A 139 9.13 17.70 11.85
N GLN A 140 8.32 18.65 11.40
CA GLN A 140 8.76 19.72 10.53
C GLN A 140 8.56 21.06 11.23
N PHE A 141 9.60 21.86 11.29
CA PHE A 141 9.59 23.15 11.96
C PHE A 141 10.24 24.20 11.07
N ASP A 142 9.67 25.40 11.02
CA ASP A 142 10.25 26.52 10.28
C ASP A 142 10.44 27.76 11.17
N VAL A 143 11.23 28.71 10.69
CA VAL A 143 11.52 29.96 11.41
C VAL A 143 10.29 30.84 11.65
N SER A 144 9.14 30.55 11.04
CA SER A 144 7.87 31.24 11.36
C SER A 144 7.20 30.70 12.62
N GLY A 145 7.74 29.61 13.18
CA GLY A 145 7.19 28.93 14.36
C GLY A 145 6.12 27.90 14.02
N ARG A 146 5.89 27.60 12.73
CA ARG A 146 4.97 26.54 12.33
C ARG A 146 5.61 25.19 12.61
N LEU A 147 4.90 24.37 13.37
CA LEU A 147 5.28 23.02 13.72
C LEU A 147 4.24 22.04 13.15
N GLU A 148 4.70 21.11 12.33
CA GLU A 148 3.91 19.96 11.86
C GLU A 148 4.47 18.71 12.53
N LEU A 149 3.57 17.91 13.12
CA LEU A 149 3.88 16.69 13.86
C LEU A 149 3.11 15.53 13.28
N ASP A 150 3.79 14.40 13.14
CA ASP A 150 3.18 13.14 12.71
C ASP A 150 3.68 12.00 13.60
N TYR A 151 2.72 11.28 14.20
CA TYR A 151 2.94 10.09 15.02
C TYR A 151 2.63 8.87 14.17
N ASP A 152 3.65 8.15 13.78
CA ASP A 152 3.53 6.98 12.92
C ASP A 152 3.55 5.70 13.77
N TYR A 153 2.40 5.03 13.76
CA TYR A 153 2.15 3.75 14.44
C TYR A 153 2.40 2.54 13.54
N GLY A 154 2.98 2.76 12.36
CA GLY A 154 3.33 1.72 11.40
C GLY A 154 2.19 1.37 10.47
N ASP A 155 1.27 2.28 10.17
CA ASP A 155 0.22 2.03 9.17
C ASP A 155 0.84 1.66 7.81
N GLU A 156 2.02 2.22 7.55
CA GLU A 156 2.85 1.99 6.38
C GLU A 156 4.25 1.47 6.78
N PRO A 157 4.90 0.60 5.96
CA PRO A 157 6.27 0.19 6.16
C PRO A 157 7.22 1.37 6.25
N PHE A 158 8.07 1.39 7.27
CA PHE A 158 9.07 2.43 7.43
C PHE A 158 10.11 2.36 6.30
N PRO A 159 10.66 3.53 5.87
CA PRO A 159 11.85 3.57 5.05
C PRO A 159 13.00 2.78 5.68
N ASP A 160 13.86 2.18 4.86
CA ASP A 160 14.96 1.31 5.33
C ASP A 160 15.88 2.02 6.32
N GLU A 161 16.10 3.33 6.17
CA GLU A 161 16.92 4.13 7.09
C GLU A 161 16.28 4.37 8.47
N HIS A 162 14.98 4.12 8.60
CA HIS A 162 14.21 4.26 9.85
C HIS A 162 13.77 2.90 10.41
N LEU A 163 13.90 1.83 9.62
CA LEU A 163 13.54 0.48 10.01
C LEU A 163 14.57 -0.07 11.00
N LEU A 164 14.14 -0.29 12.24
CA LEU A 164 14.95 -0.93 13.27
C LEU A 164 15.02 -2.45 13.07
N VAL A 165 15.98 -3.11 13.73
CA VAL A 165 16.08 -4.57 13.70
C VAL A 165 14.89 -5.24 14.40
N PRO A 166 14.49 -6.46 14.00
CA PRO A 166 13.34 -7.17 14.58
C PRO A 166 13.35 -7.25 16.11
N GLU A 167 14.51 -7.51 16.71
CA GLU A 167 14.68 -7.66 18.16
C GLU A 167 14.31 -6.38 18.92
N ALA A 168 14.51 -5.21 18.30
CA ALA A 168 14.17 -3.93 18.93
C ALA A 168 12.66 -3.74 19.05
N TYR A 169 11.89 -4.18 18.04
CA TYR A 169 10.42 -4.16 18.09
C TYR A 169 9.87 -5.21 19.05
N LEU A 170 10.43 -6.42 19.06
CA LEU A 170 10.03 -7.47 19.99
C LEU A 170 10.22 -7.04 21.46
N ALA A 171 11.35 -6.40 21.78
CA ALA A 171 11.59 -5.85 23.11
C ALA A 171 10.58 -4.75 23.49
N ASP A 172 10.16 -3.93 22.52
CA ASP A 172 9.14 -2.91 22.75
C ASP A 172 7.77 -3.51 23.01
N LEU A 173 7.40 -4.56 22.27
CA LEU A 173 6.12 -5.26 22.45
C LEU A 173 6.04 -6.02 23.77
N GLU A 174 7.19 -6.43 24.33
CA GLU A 174 7.25 -6.96 25.70
C GLU A 174 6.95 -5.88 26.75
N ALA A 175 7.44 -4.66 26.55
CA ALA A 175 7.21 -3.52 27.45
C ALA A 175 5.84 -2.86 27.27
N PHE A 176 5.38 -2.76 26.03
CA PHE A 176 4.13 -2.14 25.59
C PHE A 176 3.37 -3.12 24.67
N PRO A 177 2.69 -4.13 25.26
CA PRO A 177 1.90 -5.07 24.48
C PRO A 177 0.80 -4.36 23.69
N ARG A 178 0.60 -4.80 22.44
CA ARG A 178 -0.43 -4.31 21.53
C ARG A 178 -1.44 -5.39 21.23
N GLN A 179 -2.67 -4.98 20.93
CA GLN A 179 -3.73 -5.93 20.56
C GLN A 179 -3.54 -6.46 19.14
N ARG A 180 -3.10 -5.58 18.22
CA ARG A 180 -2.86 -5.94 16.83
C ARG A 180 -1.72 -5.11 16.26
N LEU A 181 -0.86 -5.75 15.48
CA LEU A 181 0.20 -5.09 14.74
C LEU A 181 -0.23 -4.87 13.29
N PRO A 182 0.23 -3.78 12.65
CA PRO A 182 0.21 -3.68 11.21
C PRO A 182 0.85 -4.93 10.59
N MET A 183 0.18 -5.53 9.59
CA MET A 183 0.56 -6.85 9.06
C MET A 183 2.02 -6.89 8.59
N TRP A 184 2.54 -5.81 8.00
CA TRP A 184 3.94 -5.76 7.56
C TRP A 184 4.93 -5.84 8.73
N LEU A 185 4.61 -5.22 9.87
CA LEU A 185 5.48 -5.23 11.04
C LEU A 185 5.40 -6.60 11.73
N ALA A 186 4.19 -7.15 11.83
CA ALA A 186 3.97 -8.50 12.34
C ALA A 186 4.74 -9.55 11.51
N ALA A 187 4.70 -9.43 10.17
CA ALA A 187 5.49 -10.25 9.28
C ALA A 187 6.99 -10.00 9.45
N TYR A 188 7.43 -8.73 9.48
CA TYR A 188 8.85 -8.37 9.60
C TYR A 188 9.52 -9.00 10.84
N ILE A 189 8.83 -9.00 11.98
CA ILE A 189 9.38 -9.54 13.23
C ILE A 189 9.13 -11.04 13.40
N GLY A 190 8.13 -11.60 12.71
CA GLY A 190 7.58 -12.92 13.01
C GLY A 190 7.52 -13.88 11.84
N HIS A 191 8.05 -13.56 10.65
CA HIS A 191 7.91 -14.45 9.49
C HIS A 191 8.78 -15.71 9.56
N ASP A 192 9.90 -15.70 10.28
CA ASP A 192 10.89 -16.81 10.44
C ASP A 192 11.21 -17.56 9.14
N ASN A 193 11.23 -16.87 8.00
CA ASN A 193 11.40 -17.47 6.68
C ASN A 193 10.40 -18.61 6.35
N ARG A 194 9.21 -18.65 6.98
CA ARG A 194 8.20 -19.71 6.75
C ARG A 194 7.77 -19.83 5.29
N GLN A 195 7.69 -18.71 4.58
CA GLN A 195 7.32 -18.67 3.17
C GLN A 195 8.52 -18.87 2.22
N TRP A 196 9.74 -18.95 2.75
CA TRP A 196 10.94 -19.21 1.95
C TRP A 196 10.98 -20.67 1.52
N ARG A 197 11.13 -20.88 0.21
CA ARG A 197 11.15 -22.20 -0.40
C ARG A 197 12.35 -22.36 -1.34
N SER A 198 13.51 -22.70 -0.78
CA SER A 198 14.70 -23.03 -1.58
C SER A 198 14.43 -24.26 -2.47
N PRO A 199 15.20 -24.47 -3.55
CA PRO A 199 15.05 -25.67 -4.39
C PRO A 199 15.16 -26.99 -3.61
N GLN A 200 16.03 -27.05 -2.60
CA GLN A 200 16.15 -28.23 -1.74
C GLN A 200 14.90 -28.46 -0.89
N GLN A 201 14.34 -27.39 -0.31
CA GLN A 201 13.09 -27.45 0.45
C GLN A 201 11.91 -27.83 -0.46
N ALA A 202 11.85 -27.27 -1.68
CA ALA A 202 10.81 -27.60 -2.64
C ALA A 202 10.81 -29.11 -2.99
N ALA A 203 11.97 -29.68 -3.34
CA ALA A 203 12.09 -31.10 -3.64
C ALA A 203 11.85 -32.01 -2.43
N ALA A 204 12.15 -31.56 -1.21
CA ALA A 204 11.80 -32.29 0.01
C ALA A 204 10.29 -32.28 0.25
N GLN A 205 9.65 -31.11 0.15
CA GLN A 205 8.21 -30.95 0.33
C GLN A 205 7.42 -31.76 -0.70
N THR A 206 7.78 -31.69 -1.99
CA THR A 206 7.08 -32.45 -3.04
C THR A 206 7.11 -33.96 -2.76
N ARG A 207 8.22 -34.51 -2.24
CA ARG A 207 8.30 -35.92 -1.85
C ARG A 207 7.44 -36.23 -0.61
N ALA A 208 7.42 -35.33 0.36
CA ALA A 208 6.57 -35.48 1.55
C ALA A 208 5.08 -35.44 1.18
N ASP A 209 4.68 -34.49 0.33
CA ASP A 209 3.31 -34.36 -0.18
C ASP A 209 2.87 -35.61 -0.93
N GLN A 210 3.71 -36.15 -1.81
CA GLN A 210 3.45 -37.41 -2.52
C GLN A 210 3.26 -38.59 -1.55
N GLN A 211 4.05 -38.67 -0.48
CA GLN A 211 3.91 -39.73 0.54
C GLN A 211 2.65 -39.55 1.38
N ALA A 212 2.28 -38.30 1.67
CA ALA A 212 1.09 -37.94 2.44
C ALA A 212 -0.20 -37.93 1.60
N GLY A 213 -0.10 -38.04 0.28
CA GLY A 213 -1.24 -37.91 -0.62
C GLY A 213 -1.80 -36.49 -0.72
N VAL A 214 -0.99 -35.48 -0.37
CA VAL A 214 -1.35 -34.06 -0.54
C VAL A 214 -1.29 -33.73 -2.02
N VAL A 215 -2.39 -33.22 -2.55
CA VAL A 215 -2.55 -32.88 -3.97
C VAL A 215 -2.91 -31.41 -4.12
N ALA A 216 -2.36 -30.80 -5.16
CA ALA A 216 -2.70 -29.43 -5.52
C ALA A 216 -4.18 -29.30 -5.87
N MET A 217 -4.79 -28.18 -5.51
CA MET A 217 -6.12 -27.83 -5.97
C MET A 217 -6.02 -27.29 -7.39
N ARG A 218 -6.73 -27.93 -8.33
CA ARG A 218 -6.88 -27.39 -9.68
C ARG A 218 -7.77 -26.16 -9.63
N SER A 219 -7.26 -25.07 -10.17
CA SER A 219 -8.00 -23.82 -10.37
C SER A 219 -8.58 -23.82 -11.78
N VAL A 220 -9.91 -23.76 -11.88
CA VAL A 220 -10.64 -23.87 -13.15
C VAL A 220 -11.15 -22.51 -13.62
N ASP A 221 -11.71 -21.73 -12.69
CA ASP A 221 -12.43 -20.50 -13.00
C ASP A 221 -11.75 -19.24 -12.46
N ASP A 222 -10.62 -19.36 -11.75
CA ASP A 222 -9.95 -18.19 -11.16
C ASP A 222 -9.22 -17.35 -12.22
N PHE A 223 -8.65 -18.00 -13.25
CA PHE A 223 -7.79 -17.35 -14.23
C PHE A 223 -8.02 -17.87 -15.65
N PRO A 224 -7.93 -17.00 -16.68
CA PRO A 224 -7.82 -17.45 -18.06
C PRO A 224 -6.63 -18.39 -18.26
N VAL A 225 -6.68 -19.19 -19.33
CA VAL A 225 -5.53 -20.01 -19.73
C VAL A 225 -4.28 -19.14 -19.92
N LEU A 226 -3.11 -19.68 -19.59
CA LEU A 226 -1.85 -18.89 -19.53
C LEU A 226 -1.60 -17.99 -20.77
N PRO A 227 -1.76 -18.43 -22.03
CA PRO A 227 -1.54 -17.56 -23.18
C PRO A 227 -2.45 -16.33 -23.21
N VAL A 228 -3.72 -16.50 -22.82
CA VAL A 228 -4.71 -15.41 -22.75
C VAL A 228 -4.38 -14.46 -21.60
N LEU A 229 -4.07 -15.00 -20.41
CA LEU A 229 -3.68 -14.20 -19.26
C LEU A 229 -2.43 -13.34 -19.58
N TRP A 230 -1.42 -13.95 -20.21
CA TRP A 230 -0.19 -13.26 -20.63
C TRP A 230 -0.46 -12.15 -21.66
N ALA A 231 -1.30 -12.44 -22.66
CA ALA A 231 -1.69 -11.46 -23.67
C ALA A 231 -2.41 -10.24 -23.08
N ARG A 232 -3.35 -10.49 -22.16
CA ARG A 232 -4.10 -9.44 -21.47
C ARG A 232 -3.22 -8.58 -20.57
N TRP A 233 -2.32 -9.21 -19.80
CA TRP A 233 -1.34 -8.49 -18.98
C TRP A 233 -0.49 -7.56 -19.82
N ALA A 234 0.05 -8.06 -20.94
CA ALA A 234 0.89 -7.27 -21.83
C ALA A 234 0.13 -6.13 -22.51
N THR A 235 -1.14 -6.34 -22.83
CA THR A 235 -2.03 -5.31 -23.40
C THR A 235 -2.25 -4.16 -22.42
N ILE A 236 -2.56 -4.47 -21.16
CA ILE A 236 -2.69 -3.44 -20.12
C ILE A 236 -1.35 -2.73 -19.91
N ALA A 237 -0.24 -3.47 -19.81
CA ALA A 237 1.09 -2.88 -19.66
C ALA A 237 1.43 -1.90 -20.80
N ALA A 238 1.10 -2.25 -22.04
CA ALA A 238 1.31 -1.39 -23.20
C ALA A 238 0.51 -0.08 -23.10
N ALA A 239 -0.75 -0.13 -22.66
CA ALA A 239 -1.57 1.07 -22.47
C ALA A 239 -0.99 2.02 -21.41
N PHE A 240 -0.58 1.48 -20.25
CA PHE A 240 0.05 2.29 -19.19
C PHE A 240 1.38 2.90 -19.63
N VAL A 241 2.20 2.16 -20.37
CA VAL A 241 3.48 2.65 -20.88
C VAL A 241 3.29 3.73 -21.95
N ALA A 242 2.30 3.59 -22.83
CA ALA A 242 2.02 4.58 -23.87
C ALA A 242 1.70 5.96 -23.29
N VAL A 243 0.88 6.04 -22.24
CA VAL A 243 0.54 7.32 -21.59
C VAL A 243 1.62 7.85 -20.66
N GLY A 244 2.81 7.23 -20.63
CA GLY A 244 3.92 7.63 -19.77
C GLY A 244 3.68 7.42 -18.28
N SER A 245 2.76 6.53 -17.89
CA SER A 245 2.50 6.25 -16.48
C SER A 245 3.72 5.60 -15.83
N GLU A 246 4.22 6.17 -14.73
CA GLU A 246 5.31 5.58 -13.96
C GLU A 246 4.89 4.30 -13.22
N TRP A 247 3.58 4.12 -13.03
CA TRP A 247 2.98 3.02 -12.26
C TRP A 247 2.24 2.01 -13.16
N GLY A 248 1.72 0.94 -12.56
CA GLY A 248 0.92 -0.08 -13.25
C GLY A 248 1.73 -1.27 -13.78
N PRO A 249 1.09 -2.14 -14.58
CA PRO A 249 1.71 -3.38 -15.02
C PRO A 249 2.85 -3.14 -16.01
N ARG A 250 3.83 -4.03 -15.99
CA ARG A 250 4.99 -4.05 -16.89
C ARG A 250 5.27 -5.47 -17.38
N ILE A 251 5.84 -5.54 -18.58
CA ILE A 251 6.41 -6.73 -19.18
C ILE A 251 7.93 -6.57 -19.25
N GLN A 252 8.61 -7.59 -18.75
CA GLN A 252 10.02 -7.87 -18.91
C GLN A 252 10.17 -9.24 -19.59
N PRO A 253 11.36 -9.62 -20.09
CA PRO A 253 11.58 -10.94 -20.67
C PRO A 253 11.12 -12.06 -19.73
N ALA A 254 10.07 -12.79 -20.13
CA ALA A 254 9.46 -13.89 -19.36
C ALA A 254 8.88 -13.49 -17.98
N LEU A 255 8.65 -12.21 -17.71
CA LEU A 255 8.15 -11.72 -16.43
C LEU A 255 7.12 -10.60 -16.61
N GLY A 256 5.93 -10.78 -16.05
CA GLY A 256 4.96 -9.71 -15.80
C GLY A 256 5.11 -9.21 -14.37
N VAL A 257 5.19 -7.89 -14.17
CA VAL A 257 5.22 -7.27 -12.85
C VAL A 257 4.04 -6.33 -12.72
N PHE A 258 3.37 -6.36 -11.58
CA PHE A 258 2.31 -5.44 -11.23
C PHE A 258 2.41 -5.08 -9.76
N GLU A 259 2.38 -3.78 -9.50
CA GLU A 259 2.28 -3.21 -8.17
C GLU A 259 1.19 -2.14 -8.26
N GLY A 260 0.11 -2.33 -7.50
CA GLY A 260 -1.00 -1.39 -7.40
C GLY A 260 -0.68 -0.26 -6.43
N SER A 261 -1.52 0.78 -6.45
CA SER A 261 -1.37 1.97 -5.59
C SER A 261 -1.48 1.66 -4.09
N ALA A 262 -2.11 0.55 -3.73
CA ALA A 262 -2.32 0.12 -2.34
C ALA A 262 -1.35 -1.01 -1.91
N ARG A 263 -0.11 -1.04 -2.42
CA ARG A 263 0.96 -2.03 -2.09
C ARG A 263 0.61 -3.51 -2.31
N SER A 264 -0.51 -3.75 -2.96
CA SER A 264 -0.91 -5.06 -3.45
C SER A 264 -0.24 -5.26 -4.79
N GLY A 265 0.24 -6.48 -5.06
CA GLY A 265 0.98 -6.71 -6.29
C GLY A 265 1.33 -8.16 -6.52
N SER A 266 1.75 -8.45 -7.74
CA SER A 266 2.12 -9.78 -8.15
C SER A 266 3.16 -9.80 -9.25
N THR A 267 3.76 -10.97 -9.39
CA THR A 267 4.66 -11.31 -10.48
C THR A 267 4.14 -12.56 -11.17
N LEU A 268 4.17 -12.54 -12.50
CA LEU A 268 3.91 -13.68 -13.35
C LEU A 268 5.19 -14.07 -14.09
N TYR A 269 5.82 -15.17 -13.69
CA TYR A 269 6.93 -15.75 -14.45
C TYR A 269 6.42 -16.75 -15.48
N VAL A 270 6.80 -16.56 -16.74
CA VAL A 270 6.56 -17.53 -17.83
C VAL A 270 7.85 -18.29 -18.09
N LEU A 271 7.82 -19.60 -17.90
CA LEU A 271 9.00 -20.46 -17.88
C LEU A 271 9.04 -21.41 -19.09
N PRO A 272 10.23 -21.90 -19.47
CA PRO A 272 10.35 -22.95 -20.47
C PRO A 272 9.55 -24.21 -20.11
N GLY A 273 9.05 -24.89 -21.15
CA GLY A 273 8.23 -26.09 -21.00
C GLY A 273 6.73 -25.80 -20.78
N GLY A 274 6.27 -24.59 -21.09
CA GLY A 274 4.85 -24.23 -20.94
C GLY A 274 4.42 -24.15 -19.48
N ARG A 275 5.33 -23.73 -18.59
CA ARG A 275 5.08 -23.56 -17.16
C ARG A 275 4.98 -22.08 -16.83
N ALA A 276 4.24 -21.73 -15.79
CA ALA A 276 4.25 -20.38 -15.28
C ALA A 276 3.91 -20.35 -13.79
N ILE A 277 4.21 -19.23 -13.14
CA ILE A 277 3.84 -19.01 -11.75
C ILE A 277 3.39 -17.57 -11.56
N LEU A 278 2.19 -17.42 -11.00
CA LEU A 278 1.60 -16.16 -10.58
C LEU A 278 1.59 -16.14 -9.06
N SER A 279 2.40 -15.28 -8.45
CA SER A 279 2.48 -15.16 -7.00
C SER A 279 2.56 -13.69 -6.58
N GLY A 280 2.09 -13.39 -5.39
CA GLY A 280 1.94 -12.02 -4.95
C GLY A 280 1.37 -11.88 -3.54
N GLY A 281 1.01 -10.65 -3.20
CA GLY A 281 0.39 -10.32 -1.92
C GLY A 281 -0.69 -9.28 -2.11
N VAL A 282 -1.84 -9.52 -1.47
CA VAL A 282 -2.85 -8.50 -1.20
C VAL A 282 -2.44 -7.78 0.08
N TRP A 283 -2.47 -6.45 0.06
CA TRP A 283 -2.17 -5.64 1.24
C TRP A 283 -3.18 -5.92 2.34
N ASN A 284 -2.68 -6.17 3.55
CA ASN A 284 -3.49 -6.60 4.71
C ASN A 284 -4.40 -7.80 4.40
N ALA A 285 -3.88 -8.80 3.68
CA ALA A 285 -4.61 -10.04 3.39
C ALA A 285 -5.17 -10.66 4.68
N PRO A 286 -6.49 -10.89 4.80
CA PRO A 286 -7.11 -11.34 6.05
C PRO A 286 -6.50 -12.63 6.63
N GLU A 287 -6.12 -13.58 5.78
CA GLU A 287 -5.55 -14.85 6.19
C GLU A 287 -4.14 -14.71 6.77
N LEU A 288 -3.33 -13.78 6.24
CA LEU A 288 -2.01 -13.48 6.79
C LEU A 288 -2.12 -12.67 8.07
N ASP A 289 -3.02 -11.69 8.09
CA ASP A 289 -3.28 -10.88 9.28
C ASP A 289 -3.73 -11.75 10.45
N ALA A 290 -4.66 -12.70 10.21
CA ALA A 290 -5.06 -13.68 11.21
C ALA A 290 -3.91 -14.61 11.64
N ALA A 291 -3.06 -15.03 10.71
CA ALA A 291 -1.94 -15.91 11.04
C ALA A 291 -0.89 -15.21 11.93
N TYR A 292 -0.59 -13.94 11.61
CA TYR A 292 0.40 -13.16 12.36
C TYR A 292 -0.12 -12.62 13.68
N ASN A 293 -1.35 -12.10 13.71
CA ASN A 293 -1.88 -11.40 14.89
C ASN A 293 -2.77 -12.29 15.78
N ASP A 294 -3.49 -13.25 15.19
CA ASP A 294 -4.46 -14.08 15.92
C ASP A 294 -3.94 -15.50 16.18
N GLY A 295 -2.75 -15.83 15.68
CA GLY A 295 -2.10 -17.13 15.85
C GLY A 295 -2.76 -18.27 15.07
N THR A 296 -3.56 -17.96 14.05
CA THR A 296 -4.10 -19.00 13.16
C THR A 296 -2.97 -19.64 12.35
N PRO A 297 -3.12 -20.90 11.90
CA PRO A 297 -2.14 -21.48 10.99
C PRO A 297 -1.95 -20.62 9.74
N HIS A 298 -0.71 -20.50 9.27
CA HIS A 298 -0.43 -19.85 7.99
C HIS A 298 -1.05 -20.67 6.84
N PRO A 299 -1.47 -20.01 5.74
CA PRO A 299 -1.90 -20.71 4.55
C PRO A 299 -0.79 -21.60 3.98
N GLU A 300 -1.10 -22.86 3.66
CA GLU A 300 -0.17 -23.77 2.97
C GLU A 300 -0.17 -23.46 1.46
N LEU A 301 0.36 -22.29 1.09
CA LEU A 301 0.40 -21.78 -0.31
C LEU A 301 1.07 -22.75 -1.29
N TYR A 302 1.90 -23.65 -0.77
CA TYR A 302 2.75 -24.57 -1.51
C TYR A 302 2.27 -26.03 -1.48
N ALA A 303 1.13 -26.32 -0.85
CA ALA A 303 0.60 -27.67 -0.74
C ALA A 303 0.42 -28.30 -2.13
N GLY A 304 1.10 -29.41 -2.37
CA GLY A 304 1.05 -30.15 -3.64
C GLY A 304 1.79 -29.48 -4.80
N ALA A 305 2.55 -28.41 -4.56
CA ALA A 305 3.29 -27.75 -5.63
C ALA A 305 4.52 -28.59 -6.07
N PRO A 306 4.84 -28.57 -7.38
CA PRO A 306 5.99 -29.28 -7.91
C PRO A 306 7.32 -28.67 -7.44
N GLU A 307 8.39 -29.44 -7.52
CA GLU A 307 9.71 -29.07 -6.97
C GLU A 307 10.33 -27.83 -7.64
N TRP A 308 9.89 -27.47 -8.85
CA TRP A 308 10.37 -26.29 -9.56
C TRP A 308 9.74 -24.99 -9.05
N VAL A 309 8.65 -25.07 -8.27
CA VAL A 309 8.08 -23.91 -7.56
C VAL A 309 8.97 -23.63 -6.35
N ALA A 310 9.92 -22.72 -6.56
CA ALA A 310 10.94 -22.33 -5.60
C ALA A 310 11.25 -20.82 -5.71
N ASN A 311 11.99 -20.28 -4.74
CA ASN A 311 12.21 -18.83 -4.59
C ASN A 311 12.69 -18.08 -5.83
N GLN A 312 13.38 -18.73 -6.77
CA GLN A 312 13.87 -18.12 -8.00
C GLN A 312 12.75 -17.62 -8.92
N VAL A 313 11.54 -18.14 -8.76
CA VAL A 313 10.37 -17.82 -9.59
C VAL A 313 9.19 -17.34 -8.75
N LEU A 314 9.40 -17.11 -7.45
CA LEU A 314 8.38 -16.60 -6.54
C LEU A 314 8.48 -15.09 -6.41
N ASN A 315 7.36 -14.46 -6.07
CA ASN A 315 7.33 -13.05 -5.74
C ASN A 315 8.27 -12.76 -4.55
N PRO A 316 9.04 -11.65 -4.59
CA PRO A 316 9.94 -11.27 -3.50
C PRO A 316 9.28 -11.15 -2.12
N ARG A 317 7.95 -10.96 -2.06
CA ARG A 317 7.16 -10.98 -0.82
C ARG A 317 7.33 -12.27 -0.01
N ALA A 318 7.63 -13.40 -0.64
CA ALA A 318 7.89 -14.66 0.07
C ALA A 318 9.06 -14.54 1.06
N ALA A 319 10.11 -13.77 0.72
CA ALA A 319 11.25 -13.54 1.61
C ALA A 319 10.90 -12.65 2.82
N ARG A 320 9.80 -11.90 2.74
CA ARG A 320 9.34 -10.95 3.77
C ARG A 320 8.13 -11.46 4.56
N GLY A 321 7.65 -12.68 4.27
CA GLY A 321 6.43 -13.21 4.90
C GLY A 321 5.13 -12.55 4.43
N LEU A 322 5.16 -11.85 3.29
CA LEU A 322 4.05 -11.03 2.80
C LEU A 322 3.36 -11.61 1.57
N MET A 323 3.70 -12.85 1.18
CA MET A 323 3.04 -13.50 0.06
C MET A 323 1.71 -14.08 0.55
N SER A 324 0.61 -13.71 -0.09
CA SER A 324 -0.73 -14.19 0.28
C SER A 324 -1.33 -15.16 -0.74
N PHE A 325 -0.71 -15.31 -1.92
CA PHE A 325 -1.14 -16.29 -2.91
C PHE A 325 0.01 -16.78 -3.80
N CYS A 326 -0.15 -18.00 -4.31
CA CYS A 326 0.75 -18.67 -5.23
C CYS A 326 -0.03 -19.64 -6.12
N TYR A 327 -0.09 -19.33 -7.41
CA TYR A 327 -0.68 -20.15 -8.46
C TYR A 327 0.42 -20.61 -9.41
N TRP A 328 0.39 -21.86 -9.85
CA TRP A 328 1.30 -22.37 -10.87
C TRP A 328 0.52 -23.00 -12.02
N TRP A 329 1.04 -22.81 -13.22
CA TRP A 329 0.54 -23.38 -14.45
C TRP A 329 1.45 -24.51 -14.89
N GLU A 330 0.86 -25.68 -15.10
CA GLU A 330 1.50 -26.88 -15.65
C GLU A 330 0.43 -27.69 -16.37
N ASP A 331 0.80 -28.49 -17.38
CA ASP A 331 -0.12 -29.38 -18.10
C ASP A 331 -1.45 -28.73 -18.52
N ASN A 332 -1.36 -27.49 -19.01
CA ASN A 332 -2.49 -26.67 -19.47
C ASN A 332 -3.57 -26.38 -18.40
N SER A 333 -3.19 -26.31 -17.12
CA SER A 333 -4.10 -25.95 -16.04
C SER A 333 -3.41 -25.11 -14.96
N TRP A 334 -4.18 -24.24 -14.32
CA TRP A 334 -3.76 -23.58 -13.09
C TRP A 334 -3.97 -24.49 -11.88
N TYR A 335 -3.05 -24.39 -10.94
CA TYR A 335 -3.05 -25.11 -9.67
C TYR A 335 -2.67 -24.16 -8.54
N ARG A 336 -3.13 -24.48 -7.33
CA ARG A 336 -2.83 -23.74 -6.11
C ARG A 336 -2.81 -24.67 -4.89
N GLY A 337 -2.10 -24.25 -3.84
CA GLY A 337 -2.31 -24.77 -2.48
C GLY A 337 -3.49 -24.05 -1.83
N ASP A 338 -3.30 -23.56 -0.61
CA ASP A 338 -4.32 -22.78 0.13
C ASP A 338 -4.45 -21.31 -0.33
N SER A 339 -4.10 -21.00 -1.57
CA SER A 339 -4.28 -19.63 -2.07
C SER A 339 -5.77 -19.29 -2.19
N PRO A 340 -6.19 -18.07 -1.86
CA PRO A 340 -7.58 -17.63 -1.99
C PRO A 340 -7.98 -17.55 -3.48
N SER A 341 -9.28 -17.65 -3.79
CA SER A 341 -9.82 -17.53 -5.16
C SER A 341 -9.59 -16.14 -5.75
N ALA A 342 -9.64 -16.06 -7.09
CA ALA A 342 -9.24 -14.85 -7.81
C ALA A 342 -10.08 -13.61 -7.49
N ASP A 343 -11.31 -13.76 -7.03
CA ASP A 343 -12.17 -12.65 -6.60
C ASP A 343 -11.50 -11.83 -5.47
N LEU A 344 -10.78 -12.50 -4.58
CA LEU A 344 -10.03 -11.89 -3.48
C LEU A 344 -8.67 -11.32 -3.91
N LEU A 345 -8.24 -11.57 -5.15
CA LEU A 345 -6.94 -11.16 -5.69
C LEU A 345 -7.00 -9.88 -6.55
N SER A 346 -8.19 -9.34 -6.77
CA SER A 346 -8.42 -8.13 -7.58
C SER A 346 -7.48 -6.95 -7.26
N PRO A 347 -7.10 -6.67 -6.00
CA PRO A 347 -6.14 -5.59 -5.70
C PRO A 347 -4.71 -5.89 -6.16
N ALA A 348 -4.33 -7.16 -6.30
CA ALA A 348 -2.95 -7.61 -6.50
C ALA A 348 -2.67 -8.14 -7.92
N VAL A 349 -3.69 -8.24 -8.77
CA VAL A 349 -3.57 -8.72 -10.16
C VAL A 349 -4.20 -7.66 -11.07
N PRO A 350 -3.56 -7.27 -12.19
CA PRO A 350 -4.18 -6.34 -13.14
C PRO A 350 -5.49 -6.94 -13.67
N GLY A 351 -6.42 -6.10 -14.15
CA GLY A 351 -7.77 -6.53 -14.59
C GLY A 351 -7.79 -7.43 -15.83
N ILE A 352 -7.25 -8.64 -15.74
CA ILE A 352 -7.04 -9.60 -16.84
C ILE A 352 -8.18 -10.62 -17.00
N TRP A 353 -9.25 -10.47 -16.20
CA TRP A 353 -10.27 -11.49 -15.97
C TRP A 353 -11.07 -11.84 -17.23
N THR A 354 -11.54 -10.82 -17.93
CA THR A 354 -12.32 -10.94 -19.17
C THR A 354 -11.77 -9.97 -20.22
N ASP A 355 -12.11 -10.19 -21.48
CA ASP A 355 -11.82 -9.25 -22.55
C ASP A 355 -12.48 -7.88 -22.28
N GLU A 356 -13.73 -7.88 -21.81
CA GLU A 356 -14.46 -6.67 -21.40
C GLU A 356 -13.72 -5.91 -20.28
N THR A 357 -13.26 -6.60 -19.24
CA THR A 357 -12.48 -5.96 -18.17
C THR A 357 -11.19 -5.31 -18.69
N VAL A 358 -10.48 -6.00 -19.60
CA VAL A 358 -9.25 -5.44 -20.17
C VAL A 358 -9.55 -4.22 -21.03
N VAL A 359 -10.63 -4.26 -21.82
CA VAL A 359 -11.10 -3.12 -22.60
C VAL A 359 -11.42 -1.94 -21.69
N ASP A 360 -12.14 -2.16 -20.60
CA ASP A 360 -12.46 -1.10 -19.63
C ASP A 360 -11.21 -0.50 -18.99
N VAL A 361 -10.25 -1.33 -18.58
CA VAL A 361 -8.98 -0.84 -18.02
C VAL A 361 -8.20 -0.03 -19.05
N VAL A 362 -8.04 -0.53 -20.27
CA VAL A 362 -7.32 0.18 -21.35
C VAL A 362 -8.00 1.50 -21.67
N CYS A 363 -9.33 1.52 -21.78
CA CYS A 363 -10.08 2.74 -22.04
C CYS A 363 -9.94 3.75 -20.90
N GLY A 364 -10.04 3.30 -19.64
CA GLY A 364 -9.95 4.17 -18.47
C GLY A 364 -8.56 4.78 -18.25
N VAL A 365 -7.50 4.15 -18.77
CA VAL A 365 -6.15 4.75 -18.79
C VAL A 365 -6.06 5.91 -19.78
N LEU A 366 -6.83 5.87 -20.86
CA LEU A 366 -6.75 6.83 -21.97
C LEU A 366 -7.75 7.98 -21.84
N SER A 367 -8.90 7.75 -21.21
CA SER A 367 -9.96 8.74 -21.10
C SER A 367 -10.90 8.43 -19.94
N ASP A 368 -11.28 9.48 -19.20
CA ASP A 368 -12.35 9.42 -18.18
C ASP A 368 -13.74 9.15 -18.80
N GLN A 369 -13.91 9.48 -20.08
CA GLN A 369 -15.15 9.27 -20.85
C GLN A 369 -14.82 8.62 -22.20
N PRO A 370 -14.62 7.29 -22.23
CA PRO A 370 -14.22 6.60 -23.45
C PRO A 370 -15.35 6.58 -24.48
N SER A 371 -15.03 6.94 -25.73
CA SER A 371 -15.98 6.85 -26.84
C SER A 371 -16.19 5.40 -27.29
N GLU A 372 -17.26 5.16 -28.05
CA GLU A 372 -17.53 3.85 -28.67
C GLU A 372 -16.41 3.44 -29.65
N GLU A 373 -15.83 4.42 -30.37
CA GLU A 373 -14.68 4.17 -31.24
C GLU A 373 -13.45 3.69 -30.45
N LEU A 374 -13.17 4.33 -29.30
CA LEU A 374 -12.06 3.92 -28.44
C LEU A 374 -12.29 2.51 -27.87
N ARG A 375 -13.50 2.21 -27.40
CA ARG A 375 -13.88 0.87 -26.93
C ARG A 375 -13.72 -0.18 -28.01
N THR A 376 -14.10 0.13 -29.25
CA THR A 376 -13.94 -0.77 -30.40
C THR A 376 -12.46 -1.01 -30.74
N ALA A 377 -11.64 0.05 -30.70
CA ALA A 377 -10.19 -0.05 -30.93
C ALA A 377 -9.52 -0.91 -29.84
N ALA A 378 -9.87 -0.68 -28.57
CA ALA A 378 -9.41 -1.48 -27.44
C ALA A 378 -9.80 -2.95 -27.58
N ALA A 379 -11.06 -3.26 -27.90
CA ALA A 379 -11.51 -4.64 -28.12
C ALA A 379 -10.74 -5.31 -29.27
N THR A 380 -10.47 -4.56 -30.34
CA THR A 380 -9.67 -5.04 -31.48
C THR A 380 -8.23 -5.36 -31.05
N LEU A 381 -7.61 -4.51 -30.24
CA LEU A 381 -6.27 -4.76 -29.71
C LEU A 381 -6.24 -6.00 -28.81
N VAL A 382 -7.19 -6.13 -27.88
CA VAL A 382 -7.28 -7.29 -26.98
C VAL A 382 -7.41 -8.59 -27.78
N ALA A 383 -8.32 -8.63 -28.77
CA ALA A 383 -8.47 -9.79 -29.63
C ALA A 383 -7.19 -10.11 -30.45
N ALA A 384 -6.52 -9.09 -30.98
CA ALA A 384 -5.26 -9.26 -31.69
C ALA A 384 -4.13 -9.77 -30.78
N ALA A 385 -4.08 -9.29 -29.53
CA ALA A 385 -3.12 -9.73 -28.53
C ALA A 385 -3.34 -11.19 -28.11
N GLU A 386 -4.59 -11.58 -27.83
CA GLU A 386 -4.92 -12.97 -27.50
C GLU A 386 -4.61 -13.95 -28.65
N ALA A 387 -4.70 -13.48 -29.90
CA ALA A 387 -4.31 -14.23 -31.08
C ALA A 387 -2.79 -14.16 -31.41
N GLY A 388 -2.01 -13.33 -30.70
CA GLY A 388 -0.57 -13.15 -30.94
C GLY A 388 -0.23 -12.45 -32.26
N VAL A 389 -1.14 -11.59 -32.75
CA VAL A 389 -1.04 -10.93 -34.06
C VAL A 389 -1.09 -9.41 -33.99
N VAL A 390 -0.60 -8.82 -32.90
CA VAL A 390 -0.57 -7.37 -32.75
C VAL A 390 0.29 -6.74 -33.84
N THR A 391 -0.22 -5.66 -34.41
CA THR A 391 0.52 -4.78 -35.33
C THR A 391 0.63 -3.37 -34.75
N ARG A 392 1.56 -2.57 -35.29
CA ARG A 392 1.67 -1.15 -34.92
C ARG A 392 0.37 -0.39 -35.18
N ASP A 393 -0.33 -0.70 -36.27
CA ASP A 393 -1.57 -0.01 -36.64
C ASP A 393 -2.71 -0.34 -35.68
N THR A 394 -2.83 -1.61 -35.26
CA THR A 394 -3.80 -2.04 -34.25
C THR A 394 -3.57 -1.33 -32.90
N LEU A 395 -2.31 -1.12 -32.53
CA LEU A 395 -1.95 -0.39 -31.32
C LEU A 395 -2.21 1.12 -31.48
N ALA A 396 -1.74 1.73 -32.58
CA ALA A 396 -1.86 3.16 -32.82
C ALA A 396 -3.31 3.64 -32.93
N ALA A 397 -4.25 2.76 -33.31
CA ALA A 397 -5.68 3.08 -33.36
C ALA A 397 -6.29 3.48 -32.00
N LEU A 398 -5.64 3.13 -30.89
CA LEU A 398 -6.06 3.53 -29.53
C LEU A 398 -5.65 4.95 -29.15
N PHE A 399 -4.55 5.45 -29.73
CA PHE A 399 -3.86 6.64 -29.25
C PHE A 399 -4.10 7.78 -30.22
N THR A 400 -4.67 8.86 -29.69
CA THR A 400 -4.96 10.07 -30.48
C THR A 400 -4.09 11.26 -30.06
N ASP A 401 -3.42 11.18 -28.90
CA ASP A 401 -2.49 12.19 -28.46
C ASP A 401 -1.12 11.96 -29.14
N PRO A 402 -0.55 12.95 -29.83
CA PRO A 402 0.78 12.83 -30.43
C PRO A 402 1.91 12.58 -29.41
N ASN A 403 1.67 12.78 -28.11
CA ASN A 403 2.65 12.52 -27.04
C ASN A 403 2.61 11.08 -26.53
N ASP A 404 1.64 10.26 -26.93
CA ASP A 404 1.57 8.85 -26.53
C ASP A 404 2.77 8.06 -27.10
N ASP A 405 3.50 7.36 -26.23
CA ASP A 405 4.68 6.57 -26.59
C ASP A 405 4.31 5.19 -27.14
N ILE A 406 3.84 5.20 -28.40
CA ILE A 406 3.46 3.99 -29.14
C ILE A 406 4.64 3.03 -29.30
N ASP A 407 5.87 3.53 -29.41
CA ASP A 407 7.06 2.70 -29.61
C ASP A 407 7.40 1.88 -28.36
N SER A 408 7.38 2.50 -27.18
CA SER A 408 7.56 1.80 -25.90
C SER A 408 6.41 0.83 -25.61
N ALA A 409 5.17 1.19 -25.96
CA ALA A 409 4.02 0.30 -25.83
C ALA A 409 4.13 -0.94 -26.75
N LEU A 410 4.54 -0.75 -28.01
CA LEU A 410 4.79 -1.85 -28.94
C LEU A 410 5.94 -2.73 -28.44
N TYR A 411 6.94 -2.14 -27.80
CA TYR A 411 8.04 -2.90 -27.19
C TYR A 411 7.56 -3.82 -26.07
N GLN A 412 6.62 -3.39 -25.21
CA GLN A 412 6.00 -4.26 -24.19
C GLN A 412 5.33 -5.50 -24.83
N LEU A 413 4.54 -5.29 -25.89
CA LEU A 413 3.85 -6.37 -26.61
C LEU A 413 4.84 -7.28 -27.35
N SER A 414 5.95 -6.72 -27.86
CA SER A 414 7.02 -7.50 -28.49
C SER A 414 7.77 -8.36 -27.49
N LEU A 415 8.06 -7.85 -26.28
CA LEU A 415 8.69 -8.63 -25.21
C LEU A 415 7.79 -9.79 -24.77
N ALA A 416 6.48 -9.58 -24.81
CA ALA A 416 5.49 -10.62 -24.57
C ALA A 416 5.35 -11.63 -25.73
N GLY A 417 5.98 -11.38 -26.88
CA GLY A 417 5.90 -12.26 -28.05
C GLY A 417 4.58 -12.18 -28.82
N LEU A 418 3.84 -11.05 -28.70
CA LEU A 418 2.50 -10.88 -29.26
C LEU A 418 2.49 -10.13 -30.59
N VAL A 419 3.64 -9.59 -31.00
CA VAL A 419 3.77 -8.80 -32.23
C VAL A 419 4.15 -9.70 -33.39
N THR A 420 3.38 -9.67 -34.48
CA THR A 420 3.78 -10.33 -35.71
C THR A 420 4.85 -9.50 -36.41
N LYS A 421 6.06 -10.04 -36.52
CA LYS A 421 7.03 -9.53 -37.49
C LYS A 421 6.60 -10.03 -38.86
N VAL A 422 6.03 -9.15 -39.68
CA VAL A 422 6.02 -9.40 -41.13
C VAL A 422 7.49 -9.52 -41.53
N PRO A 423 7.95 -10.67 -42.07
CA PRO A 423 9.30 -10.75 -42.59
C PRO A 423 9.47 -9.64 -43.61
N ALA A 424 10.49 -8.80 -43.46
CA ALA A 424 10.82 -7.81 -44.48
C ALA A 424 10.92 -8.56 -45.81
N ALA A 425 10.02 -8.25 -46.73
CA ALA A 425 10.07 -8.80 -48.08
C ALA A 425 11.51 -8.59 -48.56
N GLN A 426 12.19 -9.69 -48.88
CA GLN A 426 13.50 -9.61 -49.52
C GLN A 426 13.35 -8.64 -50.67
N ALA A 427 14.14 -7.58 -50.67
CA ALA A 427 14.21 -6.63 -51.77
C ALA A 427 14.70 -7.40 -53.00
N GLU A 428 13.77 -8.00 -53.74
CA GLU A 428 13.94 -8.35 -55.13
C GLU A 428 13.97 -7.05 -55.92
N ASP A 429 15.17 -6.49 -56.06
CA ASP A 429 15.57 -5.93 -57.34
C ASP A 429 17.09 -6.07 -57.53
N HIS A 430 17.50 -7.28 -57.89
CA HIS A 430 18.69 -7.48 -58.70
C HIS A 430 18.25 -8.11 -60.02
N ALA A 431 17.62 -7.30 -60.85
CA ALA A 431 17.55 -7.58 -62.28
C ALA A 431 18.99 -7.64 -62.86
N PRO A 432 19.30 -8.63 -63.70
CA PRO A 432 20.63 -8.77 -64.30
C PRO A 432 20.79 -7.73 -65.40
N SER A 433 21.89 -6.99 -65.39
CA SER A 433 22.33 -6.19 -66.54
C SER A 433 23.36 -6.96 -67.35
N HIS A 434 23.13 -6.94 -68.66
CA HIS A 434 23.85 -7.58 -69.76
C HIS A 434 25.34 -7.27 -69.85
#